data_AF-A0AAD1TRB9-F1
#
_entry.id   AF-A0AAD1TRB9-F1
#
_cell.length_a   1.000
_cell.length_b   1.000
_cell.length_c   1.000
_cell.angle_alpha   90.00
_cell.angle_beta   90.00
_cell.angle_gamma   90.00
#
_symmetry.space_group_name_H-M   'P 1'
#
loop_
_entity.id
_entity.type
_entity.pdbx_description
1 polymer ?
#
loop_
_entity_poly.entity_id
_entity_poly.type
_entity_poly.pdbx_seq_one_letter_code
_entity_poly.pdbx_strand_id
1 'polypeptide(L)'
;MHRLGEIRDRGLENQSYRASGLTLLTAAISLWNTVYIERAIDSLRRKGIPINEQLITHLSPLGWEHINLSGDYVWRTNLKLGQGKYRALRSVNSNMYKKQA
;
A
#
# COMPACT_ATOMS: atom_id res chain seq x y z
N MET A 1 -26.68 16.89 -5.33
CA MET A 1 -27.37 16.74 -4.03
C MET A 1 -27.21 15.31 -3.58
N HIS A 2 -26.48 15.11 -2.48
CA HIS A 2 -25.99 13.83 -1.98
C HIS A 2 -27.17 12.91 -1.65
N ARG A 3 -27.27 11.75 -2.32
CA ARG A 3 -28.18 10.68 -1.91
C ARG A 3 -27.34 9.63 -1.20
N LEU A 4 -27.49 9.66 0.13
CA LEU A 4 -27.13 8.67 1.13
C LEU A 4 -26.76 7.31 0.54
N GLY A 5 -25.58 6.80 0.91
CA GLY A 5 -25.05 5.48 0.55
C GLY A 5 -25.93 4.32 1.02
N GLU A 6 -27.11 4.19 0.46
CA GLU A 6 -28.03 3.08 0.63
C GLU A 6 -28.12 2.35 -0.72
N ILE A 7 -27.32 1.30 -0.86
CA ILE A 7 -27.35 0.41 -2.03
C ILE A 7 -28.55 -0.52 -1.86
N ARG A 8 -29.64 -0.27 -2.61
CA ARG A 8 -30.83 -1.14 -2.69
C ARG A 8 -30.73 -2.19 -3.79
N ASP A 9 -29.54 -2.73 -4.06
CA ASP A 9 -29.37 -3.82 -5.02
C ASP A 9 -29.23 -5.17 -4.33
N ARG A 10 -30.36 -5.87 -4.21
CA ARG A 10 -30.47 -7.24 -3.66
C ARG A 10 -30.27 -8.28 -4.77
N GLY A 11 -29.12 -8.25 -5.44
CA GLY A 11 -28.72 -9.27 -6.42
C GLY A 11 -27.48 -10.03 -5.96
N LEU A 12 -27.54 -11.38 -5.95
CA LEU A 12 -26.42 -12.26 -5.58
C LEU A 12 -25.18 -12.00 -6.46
N GLU A 13 -25.40 -11.68 -7.74
CA GLU A 13 -24.37 -11.33 -8.72
C GLU A 13 -23.65 -10.02 -8.38
N ASN A 14 -24.37 -9.00 -7.90
CA ASN A 14 -23.77 -7.74 -7.47
C ASN A 14 -22.93 -7.91 -6.19
N GLN A 15 -23.32 -8.82 -5.30
CA GLN A 15 -22.49 -9.17 -4.14
C GLN A 15 -21.24 -9.96 -4.55
N SER A 16 -21.38 -10.90 -5.49
CA SER A 16 -20.25 -11.66 -6.04
C SER A 16 -19.24 -10.74 -6.74
N TYR A 17 -19.71 -9.85 -7.62
CA TYR A 17 -18.85 -8.89 -8.31
C TYR A 17 -18.12 -7.96 -7.34
N ARG A 18 -18.81 -7.50 -6.29
CA ARG A 18 -18.19 -6.70 -5.23
C ARG A 18 -17.19 -7.48 -4.39
N ALA A 19 -17.50 -8.72 -4.02
CA ALA A 19 -16.59 -9.58 -3.27
C ALA A 19 -15.33 -9.88 -4.09
N SER A 20 -15.48 -10.25 -5.37
CA SER A 20 -14.37 -10.45 -6.30
C SER A 20 -13.54 -9.19 -6.50
N GLY A 21 -14.17 -8.01 -6.64
CA GLY A 21 -13.48 -6.73 -6.74
C GLY A 21 -12.69 -6.37 -5.48
N LEU A 22 -13.27 -6.61 -4.30
CA LEU A 22 -12.61 -6.37 -3.02
C LEU A 22 -11.43 -7.32 -2.81
N THR A 23 -11.59 -8.61 -3.15
CA THR A 23 -10.50 -9.60 -3.10
C THR A 23 -9.37 -9.19 -4.04
N LEU A 24 -9.69 -8.78 -5.26
CA LEU A 24 -8.70 -8.32 -6.23
C LEU A 24 -7.96 -7.07 -5.73
N LEU A 25 -8.68 -6.09 -5.18
CA LEU A 25 -8.09 -4.88 -4.60
C LEU A 25 -7.18 -5.21 -3.42
N THR A 26 -7.65 -6.08 -2.52
CA THR A 26 -6.86 -6.53 -1.35
C THR A 26 -5.58 -7.24 -1.79
N ALA A 27 -5.67 -8.11 -2.80
CA ALA A 27 -4.51 -8.79 -3.36
C ALA A 27 -3.52 -7.81 -4.02
N ALA A 28 -4.03 -6.83 -4.79
CA ALA A 28 -3.21 -5.81 -5.42
C ALA A 28 -2.49 -4.91 -4.39
N ILE A 29 -3.19 -4.50 -3.32
CA ILE A 29 -2.62 -3.75 -2.21
C ILE A 29 -1.53 -4.56 -1.50
N SER A 30 -1.83 -5.82 -1.18
CA SER A 30 -0.90 -6.71 -0.48
C SER A 30 0.38 -6.90 -1.31
N LEU A 31 0.24 -7.16 -2.61
CA LEU A 31 1.36 -7.32 -3.52
C LEU A 31 2.21 -6.04 -3.59
N TRP A 32 1.57 -4.87 -3.74
CA TRP A 32 2.28 -3.60 -3.76
C TRP A 32 3.05 -3.39 -2.46
N ASN A 33 2.39 -3.56 -1.31
CA ASN A 33 3.00 -3.38 0.00
C ASN A 33 4.21 -4.29 0.19
N THR A 34 4.11 -5.59 -0.12
CA THR A 34 5.24 -6.53 -0.05
C THR A 34 6.44 -6.06 -0.86
N VAL A 35 6.22 -5.71 -2.14
CA VAL A 35 7.29 -5.26 -3.05
C VAL A 35 7.97 -3.98 -2.55
N TYR A 36 7.22 -3.03 -1.99
CA TYR A 36 7.81 -1.77 -1.51
C TYR A 36 8.44 -1.87 -0.13
N ILE A 37 7.97 -2.77 0.74
CA ILE A 37 8.62 -3.09 2.01
C ILE A 37 10.02 -3.66 1.75
N GLU A 38 10.13 -4.64 0.86
CA GLU A 38 11.43 -5.23 0.47
C GLU A 38 12.38 -4.16 -0.06
N ARG A 39 11.92 -3.31 -0.98
CA ARG A 39 12.72 -2.20 -1.52
C ARG A 39 13.14 -1.19 -0.45
N ALA A 40 12.29 -0.93 0.54
CA ALA A 40 12.60 -0.04 1.65
C ALA A 40 13.70 -0.65 2.53
N ILE A 41 13.60 -1.94 2.86
CA ILE A 41 14.62 -2.69 3.60
C ILE A 41 15.96 -2.64 2.86
N ASP A 42 15.98 -2.93 1.56
CA ASP A 42 17.20 -2.85 0.74
C ASP A 42 17.80 -1.45 0.68
N SER A 43 16.94 -0.42 0.64
CA SER A 43 17.41 0.97 0.72
C SER A 43 18.01 1.31 2.09
N LEU A 44 17.49 0.74 3.18
CA LEU A 44 18.02 0.96 4.53
C LEU A 44 19.33 0.20 4.73
N ARG A 45 19.43 -1.05 4.25
CA ARG A 45 20.67 -1.85 4.22
C ARG A 45 21.78 -1.12 3.47
N ARG A 46 21.50 -0.59 2.28
CA ARG A 46 22.48 0.21 1.50
C ARG A 46 22.93 1.49 2.20
N LYS A 47 22.11 2.06 3.08
CA LYS A 47 22.46 3.24 3.89
C LYS A 47 23.25 2.90 5.17
N GLY A 48 23.49 1.61 5.43
CA GLY A 48 24.17 1.16 6.66
C GLY A 48 23.35 1.40 7.93
N ILE A 49 22.03 1.57 7.83
CA ILE A 49 21.16 1.69 9.01
C ILE A 49 21.00 0.28 9.60
N PRO A 50 21.30 0.05 10.89
CA PRO A 50 21.11 -1.25 11.50
C PRO A 50 19.61 -1.62 11.52
N ILE A 51 19.28 -2.80 11.00
CA ILE A 51 17.92 -3.34 10.96
C ILE A 51 17.93 -4.67 11.73
N ASN A 52 16.94 -4.87 12.60
CA ASN A 52 16.76 -6.17 13.22
C ASN A 52 16.04 -7.11 12.24
N GLU A 53 16.78 -8.08 11.70
CA GLU A 53 16.27 -9.09 10.76
C GLU A 53 15.12 -9.93 11.34
N GLN A 54 15.06 -10.14 12.66
CA GLN A 54 13.96 -10.87 13.31
C GLN A 54 12.64 -10.09 13.21
N LEU A 55 12.69 -8.75 13.25
CA LEU A 55 11.50 -7.91 13.12
C LEU A 55 10.94 -7.90 11.71
N ILE A 56 11.76 -8.17 10.69
CA ILE A 56 11.33 -8.19 9.29
C ILE A 56 10.27 -9.29 9.07
N THR A 57 10.45 -10.46 9.69
CA THR A 57 9.50 -11.58 9.60
C THR A 57 8.13 -11.25 10.20
N HIS A 58 8.05 -10.24 11.06
CA HIS A 58 6.82 -9.79 11.69
C HIS A 58 6.13 -8.64 10.94
N LEU A 59 6.70 -8.17 9.82
CA LEU A 59 6.07 -7.13 9.00
C LEU A 59 4.83 -7.67 8.29
N SER A 60 3.70 -6.97 8.48
CA SER A 60 2.48 -7.27 7.76
C SER A 60 2.40 -6.46 6.46
N PRO A 61 2.16 -7.11 5.31
CA PRO A 61 1.90 -6.41 4.05
C PRO A 61 0.51 -5.76 4.02
N LEU A 62 -0.32 -5.94 5.06
CA LEU A 62 -1.68 -5.40 5.14
C LEU A 62 -1.75 -4.06 5.90
N GLY A 63 -0.62 -3.39 6.15
CA GLY A 63 -0.62 -2.03 6.70
C GLY A 63 -1.49 -1.10 5.85
N TRP A 64 -2.48 -0.45 6.47
CA TRP A 64 -3.51 0.33 5.78
C TRP A 64 -3.48 1.83 6.12
N GLU A 65 -2.65 2.27 7.07
CA GLU A 65 -2.53 3.68 7.47
C GLU A 65 -2.12 4.61 6.30
N HIS A 66 -1.41 4.09 5.29
CA HIS A 66 -1.00 4.86 4.11
C HIS A 66 -1.98 4.81 2.94
N ILE A 67 -3.13 4.15 3.08
CA ILE A 67 -4.10 3.93 1.99
C ILE A 67 -5.38 4.71 2.26
N ASN A 68 -5.68 5.69 1.39
CA ASN A 68 -6.94 6.43 1.43
C ASN A 68 -8.00 5.73 0.56
N LEU A 69 -9.04 5.19 1.19
CA LEU A 69 -10.20 4.57 0.52
C LEU A 69 -11.38 5.54 0.45
N SER A 70 -11.15 6.76 -0.04
CA SER A 70 -12.17 7.83 -0.05
C SER A 70 -13.17 7.75 -1.22
N GLY A 71 -12.96 6.83 -2.17
CA GLY A 71 -13.83 6.65 -3.34
C GLY A 71 -13.62 7.67 -4.46
N ASP A 72 -12.95 8.79 -4.19
CA ASP A 72 -12.43 9.73 -5.18
C ASP A 72 -10.94 9.47 -5.38
N TYR A 73 -10.57 9.12 -6.62
CA TYR A 73 -9.21 8.80 -7.00
C TYR A 73 -8.80 9.69 -8.18
N VAL A 74 -7.77 10.49 -7.98
CA VAL A 74 -7.20 11.36 -9.02
C VAL A 74 -5.92 10.72 -9.56
N TRP A 75 -6.00 10.17 -10.77
CA TRP A 75 -4.83 9.62 -11.46
C TRP A 75 -4.09 10.73 -12.22
N ARG A 76 -2.87 11.05 -11.76
CA ARG A 76 -1.97 11.93 -12.51
C ARG A 76 -1.32 11.13 -13.64
N THR A 77 -1.78 11.35 -14.88
CA THR A 77 -1.32 10.67 -16.11
C THR A 77 0.15 10.89 -16.46
N ASN A 78 0.82 11.85 -15.80
CA ASN A 78 2.22 12.17 -16.06
C ASN A 78 3.22 11.18 -15.45
N LEU A 79 2.78 10.26 -14.59
CA LEU A 79 3.69 9.26 -14.00
C LEU A 79 3.82 8.03 -14.92
N LYS A 80 4.48 8.20 -16.08
CA LYS A 80 4.87 7.06 -16.95
C LYS A 80 6.07 6.34 -16.33
N LEU A 81 5.81 5.42 -15.40
CA LEU A 81 6.82 4.44 -14.99
C LEU A 81 7.04 3.48 -16.17
N GLY A 82 8.29 3.35 -16.63
CA GLY A 82 8.64 2.32 -17.62
C GLY A 82 8.36 0.92 -17.08
N GLN A 83 8.25 -0.08 -17.96
CA GLN A 83 8.08 -1.48 -17.53
C GLN A 83 9.18 -1.87 -16.53
N GLY A 84 8.78 -2.54 -15.45
CA GLY A 84 9.69 -2.94 -14.37
C GLY A 84 10.26 -1.78 -13.53
N LYS A 85 9.85 -0.52 -13.78
CA LYS A 85 10.27 0.63 -12.96
C LYS A 85 9.30 0.86 -11.82
N TYR A 86 9.87 1.16 -10.66
CA TYR A 86 9.13 1.45 -9.44
C TYR A 86 9.10 2.95 -9.17
N ARG A 87 8.09 3.40 -8.42
CA ARG A 87 8.08 4.74 -7.85
C ARG A 87 9.26 4.89 -6.90
N ALA A 88 9.87 6.08 -6.87
CA ALA A 88 10.89 6.41 -5.89
C ALA A 88 10.35 6.25 -4.46
N LEU A 89 11.19 5.73 -3.56
CA LEU A 89 10.88 5.68 -2.13
C LEU A 89 10.80 7.10 -1.58
N ARG A 90 9.88 7.34 -0.64
CA ARG A 90 9.80 8.62 0.07
C ARG A 90 11.04 8.79 0.96
N SER A 91 11.57 10.01 1.05
CA SER A 91 12.65 10.31 2.00
C SER A 91 12.09 10.31 3.42
N VAL A 92 12.66 9.50 4.30
CA VAL A 92 12.36 9.54 5.74
C VAL A 92 13.62 10.01 6.46
N ASN A 93 13.45 10.94 7.40
CA ASN A 93 14.54 11.42 8.24
C ASN A 93 14.91 10.34 9.27
N SER A 94 16.04 9.67 9.07
CA SER A 94 16.50 8.57 9.92
C SER A 94 16.88 9.01 11.35
N ASN A 95 17.12 10.32 11.59
CA ASN A 95 17.42 10.82 12.93
C ASN A 95 16.21 10.74 13.88
N MET A 96 14.98 10.59 13.35
CA MET A 96 13.79 10.43 14.19
C MET A 96 13.77 9.10 14.98
N TYR A 97 14.46 8.08 14.47
CA TYR A 97 14.48 6.74 15.07
C TYR A 97 15.73 6.46 15.92
N LYS A 98 16.72 7.37 15.90
CA LYS A 98 17.94 7.25 16.74
C LYS A 98 17.74 7.67 18.19
N LYS A 99 16.61 8.29 18.55
CA LYS A 99 16.35 8.85 19.90
C LYS A 99 15.82 7.83 20.94
N GLN A 100 15.73 6.55 20.61
CA GLN A 100 15.13 5.52 21.48
C GLN A 100 16.10 4.39 21.89
N ALA A 101 17.42 4.56 21.68
CA ALA A 101 18.43 3.61 22.14
C ALA A 101 19.22 4.19 23.32
#